data_AF-A0A8B6EMS6-F1
#
_entry.id   AF-A0A8B6EMS6-F1
#
_cell.length_a   1.000
_cell.length_b   1.000
_cell.length_c   1.000
_cell.angle_alpha   90.00
_cell.angle_beta   90.00
_cell.angle_gamma   90.00
#
_symmetry.space_group_name_H-M   'P 1'
#
loop_
_entity.id
_entity.type
_entity.pdbx_description
1 polymer ?
#
loop_
_entity_poly.entity_id
_entity_poly.type
_entity_poly.pdbx_seq_one_letter_code
_entity_poly.pdbx_strand_id
1 'polypeptide(L)'
;MPNKRNAIGSPSRAMERRRKTAKQDRRTEMQNKEIPQKKDGAGRRRTAKKTQGRGVHKDFFLMMMNWFEQDSWYFNQSISLAMMNGKMVDKENDMLREVNTLRAINGRVFGNIGGFDMCVRDRVSWHVLGFGERFDYQNPVFEGNNVQYDGRMVDHVTVYPGTSQTVLMIPDNPGKWLLHAGQLESQTDGMVARYNVYTCNRPLSVSRPLSVPVSVFEKTVIRRYYIAAVDVIWDYAPRKINIVTMGDLRDPNT
;
A
#
# COMPACT_ATOMS: atom_id res chain seq x y z
N MET A 1 50.90 50.59 -5.83
CA MET A 1 50.94 49.32 -5.08
C MET A 1 49.87 48.37 -5.63
N PRO A 2 50.17 47.56 -6.66
CA PRO A 2 49.28 46.53 -7.20
C PRO A 2 49.55 45.15 -6.56
N ASN A 3 48.49 44.35 -6.38
CA ASN A 3 48.52 43.07 -5.66
C ASN A 3 48.81 41.87 -6.61
N LYS A 4 49.41 40.81 -6.06
CA LYS A 4 50.24 39.79 -6.73
C LYS A 4 49.47 38.87 -7.70
N ARG A 5 50.05 38.67 -8.90
CA ARG A 5 49.89 37.45 -9.73
C ARG A 5 50.79 36.34 -9.17
N ASN A 6 50.31 35.10 -9.12
CA ASN A 6 51.18 33.91 -9.08
C ASN A 6 50.59 32.81 -9.96
N ALA A 7 51.46 32.27 -10.83
CA ALA A 7 51.19 31.30 -11.87
C ALA A 7 51.09 29.87 -11.31
N ILE A 8 50.15 29.07 -11.84
CA ILE A 8 50.10 27.62 -11.64
C ILE A 8 50.74 26.97 -12.87
N GLY A 9 51.89 26.33 -12.65
CA GLY A 9 52.64 25.62 -13.68
C GLY A 9 52.02 24.28 -14.07
N SER A 10 52.17 23.92 -15.34
CA SER A 10 51.77 22.65 -15.95
C SER A 10 52.52 21.45 -15.34
N PRO A 11 51.86 20.29 -15.13
CA PRO A 11 52.51 19.13 -14.53
C PRO A 11 53.57 18.49 -15.44
N SER A 12 54.70 18.10 -14.84
CA SER A 12 55.86 17.52 -15.51
C SER A 12 55.60 16.12 -16.07
N ARG A 13 56.11 15.88 -17.30
CA ARG A 13 56.09 14.62 -18.07
C ARG A 13 56.52 13.36 -17.30
N ALA A 14 57.24 13.50 -16.18
CA ALA A 14 57.67 12.38 -15.34
C ALA A 14 56.54 11.76 -14.50
N MET A 15 55.55 12.55 -14.07
CA MET A 15 54.45 12.07 -13.22
C MET A 15 53.42 11.25 -14.02
N GLU A 16 53.24 11.63 -15.29
CA GLU A 16 52.32 10.95 -16.21
C GLU A 16 52.85 9.61 -16.71
N ARG A 17 54.19 9.47 -16.82
CA ARG A 17 54.83 8.17 -17.09
C ARG A 17 54.62 7.18 -15.95
N ARG A 18 54.76 7.60 -14.68
CA ARG A 18 54.53 6.73 -13.50
C ARG A 18 53.08 6.23 -13.38
N ARG A 19 52.09 7.05 -13.77
CA ARG A 19 50.68 6.62 -13.82
C ARG A 19 50.41 5.58 -14.92
N LYS A 20 51.14 5.63 -16.04
CA LYS A 20 50.98 4.65 -17.13
C LYS A 20 51.62 3.30 -16.79
N THR A 21 52.78 3.27 -16.12
CA THR A 21 53.41 2.01 -15.67
C THR A 21 52.55 1.30 -14.62
N ALA A 22 52.04 2.03 -13.61
CA ALA A 22 51.18 1.44 -12.57
C ALA A 22 49.82 0.91 -13.09
N LYS A 23 49.33 1.43 -14.22
CA LYS A 23 48.09 0.95 -14.86
C LYS A 23 48.34 -0.26 -15.76
N GLN A 24 49.56 -0.41 -16.29
CA GLN A 24 49.99 -1.57 -17.07
C GLN A 24 50.22 -2.78 -16.15
N ASP A 25 50.90 -2.61 -15.00
CA ASP A 25 51.20 -3.70 -14.06
C ASP A 25 49.94 -4.33 -13.43
N ARG A 26 48.91 -3.52 -13.12
CA ARG A 26 47.61 -4.05 -12.66
C ARG A 26 46.84 -4.84 -13.72
N ARG A 27 47.14 -4.61 -15.01
CA ARG A 27 46.50 -5.33 -16.11
C ARG A 27 47.16 -6.69 -16.35
N THR A 28 48.47 -6.79 -16.10
CA THR A 28 49.24 -8.05 -16.13
C THR A 28 48.93 -8.95 -14.93
N GLU A 29 48.69 -8.39 -13.74
CA GLU A 29 48.26 -9.17 -12.56
C GLU A 29 46.83 -9.72 -12.65
N MET A 30 45.96 -9.11 -13.47
CA MET A 30 44.60 -9.63 -13.73
C MET A 30 44.56 -10.71 -14.81
N GLN A 31 45.62 -10.89 -15.62
CA GLN A 31 45.67 -11.89 -16.68
C GLN A 31 46.28 -13.25 -16.28
N ASN A 32 46.88 -13.36 -15.09
CA ASN A 32 47.56 -14.60 -14.63
C ASN A 32 46.96 -15.25 -13.37
N LYS A 33 45.66 -15.03 -13.08
CA LYS A 33 44.96 -15.84 -12.07
C LYS A 33 44.23 -17.00 -12.73
N GLU A 34 44.97 -18.11 -12.85
CA GLU A 34 44.43 -19.43 -13.20
C GLU A 34 43.31 -19.86 -12.24
N ILE A 35 42.29 -20.47 -12.83
CA ILE A 35 41.14 -21.07 -12.17
C ILE A 35 41.62 -22.35 -11.44
N PRO A 36 41.43 -22.50 -10.12
CA PRO A 36 41.82 -23.74 -9.46
C PRO A 36 40.86 -24.88 -9.88
N GLN A 37 41.40 -25.90 -10.56
CA GLN A 37 40.71 -27.16 -10.78
C GLN A 37 40.36 -27.83 -9.45
N LYS A 38 39.07 -28.04 -9.23
CA LYS A 38 38.55 -28.72 -8.04
C LYS A 38 38.67 -30.22 -8.26
N LYS A 39 39.53 -30.87 -7.47
CA LYS A 39 39.71 -32.34 -7.42
C LYS A 39 38.37 -33.05 -7.19
N ASP A 40 38.15 -34.11 -7.96
CA ASP A 40 37.05 -35.06 -7.80
C ASP A 40 37.12 -35.72 -6.42
N GLY A 41 36.26 -35.28 -5.53
CA GLY A 41 35.96 -35.92 -4.25
C GLY A 41 34.46 -36.14 -4.17
N ALA A 42 34.05 -37.39 -3.97
CA ALA A 42 32.68 -37.88 -3.93
C ALA A 42 31.79 -37.06 -2.97
N GLY A 43 31.22 -35.97 -3.49
CA GLY A 43 30.29 -35.10 -2.79
C GLY A 43 28.88 -35.60 -3.02
N ARG A 44 28.31 -36.23 -1.99
CA ARG A 44 26.89 -36.56 -1.85
C ARG A 44 26.06 -35.40 -2.40
N ARG A 45 25.41 -35.59 -3.57
CA ARG A 45 24.42 -34.65 -4.11
C ARG A 45 23.37 -34.42 -3.03
N ARG A 46 23.49 -33.34 -2.28
CA ARG A 46 22.36 -32.77 -1.55
C ARG A 46 21.46 -32.21 -2.63
N THR A 47 20.59 -33.07 -3.14
CA THR A 47 19.37 -32.63 -3.80
C THR A 47 18.77 -31.57 -2.89
N ALA A 48 18.69 -30.33 -3.38
CA ALA A 48 17.93 -29.30 -2.70
C ALA A 48 16.54 -29.90 -2.52
N LYS A 49 16.19 -30.23 -1.27
CA LYS A 49 14.89 -30.76 -0.91
C LYS A 49 13.92 -29.65 -1.26
N LYS A 50 13.26 -29.77 -2.42
CA LYS A 50 12.29 -28.82 -2.93
C LYS A 50 11.26 -28.65 -1.82
N THR A 51 11.25 -27.50 -1.16
CA THR A 51 10.40 -27.25 0.01
C THR A 51 8.96 -27.45 -0.41
N GLN A 52 8.38 -28.54 0.10
CA GLN A 52 7.13 -29.10 -0.34
C GLN A 52 5.98 -28.20 0.15
N GLY A 53 5.40 -27.47 -0.81
CA GLY A 53 4.19 -26.64 -0.72
C GLY A 53 4.11 -25.64 0.43
N ARG A 54 4.71 -24.47 0.23
CA ARG A 54 4.27 -23.25 0.92
C ARG A 54 3.37 -22.50 -0.07
N GLY A 55 2.24 -21.96 0.41
CA GLY A 55 1.49 -20.95 -0.35
C GLY A 55 2.47 -19.88 -0.86
N VAL A 56 2.23 -19.37 -2.07
CA VAL A 56 3.12 -18.37 -2.64
C VAL A 56 2.96 -17.10 -1.81
N HIS A 57 4.08 -16.50 -1.43
CA HIS A 57 4.07 -15.18 -0.82
C HIS A 57 3.80 -14.17 -1.91
N LYS A 58 2.77 -13.35 -1.75
CA LYS A 58 2.46 -12.23 -2.64
C LYS A 58 2.50 -10.95 -1.83
N ASP A 59 3.11 -9.93 -2.42
CA ASP A 59 3.25 -8.63 -1.81
C ASP A 59 2.51 -7.61 -2.69
N PHE A 60 1.58 -6.89 -2.08
CA PHE A 60 0.83 -5.82 -2.74
C PHE A 60 1.07 -4.51 -2.00
N PHE A 61 1.19 -3.44 -2.77
CA PHE A 61 1.41 -2.09 -2.24
C PHE A 61 0.21 -1.23 -2.58
N LEU A 62 -0.33 -0.57 -1.56
CA LEU A 62 -1.48 0.31 -1.63
C LEU A 62 -1.09 1.68 -1.11
N MET A 63 -0.93 2.65 -2.00
CA MET A 63 -0.85 4.07 -1.67
C MET A 63 -2.26 4.62 -1.72
N MET A 64 -2.79 4.96 -0.54
CA MET A 64 -4.12 5.55 -0.39
C MET A 64 -3.96 7.02 -0.04
N MET A 65 -4.49 7.88 -0.90
CA MET A 65 -4.41 9.32 -0.69
C MET A 65 -5.48 10.05 -1.51
N ASN A 66 -5.80 11.25 -1.03
CA ASN A 66 -6.57 12.24 -1.77
C ASN A 66 -5.58 13.01 -2.65
N TRP A 67 -5.75 12.92 -3.97
CA TRP A 67 -4.95 13.66 -4.94
C TRP A 67 -5.59 15.01 -5.19
N PHE A 68 -5.05 16.05 -4.58
CA PHE A 68 -5.46 17.43 -4.81
C PHE A 68 -4.79 17.97 -6.08
N GLU A 69 -5.44 17.85 -7.24
CA GLU A 69 -4.87 18.32 -8.53
C GLU A 69 -4.60 19.83 -8.55
N GLN A 70 -5.30 20.61 -7.73
CA GLN A 70 -5.05 22.05 -7.60
C GLN A 70 -3.66 22.37 -7.05
N ASP A 71 -3.14 21.52 -6.16
CA ASP A 71 -1.83 21.71 -5.52
C ASP A 71 -0.68 21.24 -6.45
N SER A 72 -1.03 20.67 -7.61
CA SER A 72 -0.08 20.24 -8.62
C SER A 72 0.56 21.43 -9.34
N TRP A 73 1.87 21.34 -9.57
CA TRP A 73 2.62 22.27 -10.43
C TRP A 73 2.02 22.39 -11.84
N TYR A 74 1.32 21.35 -12.29
CA TYR A 74 0.73 21.25 -13.62
C TYR A 74 -0.71 21.75 -13.70
N PHE A 75 -1.31 22.23 -12.61
CA PHE A 75 -2.73 22.62 -12.59
C PHE A 75 -3.10 23.65 -13.67
N ASN A 76 -2.25 24.67 -13.87
CA ASN A 76 -2.46 25.66 -14.94
C ASN A 76 -2.45 25.04 -16.34
N GLN A 77 -1.62 24.01 -16.57
CA GLN A 77 -1.57 23.30 -17.84
C GLN A 77 -2.83 22.44 -18.01
N SER A 78 -3.26 21.74 -16.96
CA SER A 78 -4.49 20.96 -16.95
C SER A 78 -5.73 21.80 -17.29
N ILE A 79 -5.85 23.01 -16.72
CA ILE A 79 -6.92 23.97 -17.06
C ILE A 79 -6.87 24.35 -18.54
N SER A 80 -5.67 24.63 -19.06
CA SER A 80 -5.50 25.00 -20.47
C SER A 80 -5.85 23.86 -21.44
N LEU A 81 -5.53 22.61 -21.06
CA LEU A 81 -5.86 21.41 -21.82
C LEU A 81 -7.35 21.07 -21.75
N ALA A 82 -8.00 21.34 -20.62
CA ALA A 82 -9.44 21.15 -20.43
C ALA A 82 -10.30 22.17 -21.23
N MET A 83 -9.68 23.03 -22.03
CA MET A 83 -10.33 24.10 -22.82
C MET A 83 -11.20 25.04 -21.96
N MET A 84 -10.94 25.10 -20.66
CA MET A 84 -11.57 26.07 -19.78
C MET A 84 -10.86 27.41 -20.00
N ASN A 85 -11.64 28.49 -20.18
CA ASN A 85 -11.09 29.83 -20.15
C ASN A 85 -10.51 30.06 -18.74
N GLY A 86 -9.20 29.85 -18.58
CA GLY A 86 -8.52 29.89 -17.28
C GLY A 86 -8.61 31.23 -16.53
N LYS A 87 -9.15 32.28 -17.16
CA LYS A 87 -9.50 33.56 -16.53
C LYS A 87 -10.86 33.56 -15.82
N MET A 88 -11.74 32.59 -16.10
CA MET A 88 -13.07 32.43 -15.47
C MET A 88 -13.08 31.37 -14.38
N VAL A 89 -11.96 30.68 -14.15
CA VAL A 89 -11.82 29.66 -13.12
C VAL A 89 -11.35 30.35 -11.83
N ASP A 90 -12.25 30.44 -10.85
CA ASP A 90 -11.87 30.85 -9.50
C ASP A 90 -11.14 29.70 -8.80
N LYS A 91 -9.84 29.91 -8.54
CA LYS A 91 -8.96 28.88 -7.99
C LYS A 91 -9.18 28.64 -6.50
N GLU A 92 -9.69 29.65 -5.80
CA GLU A 92 -9.94 29.59 -4.35
C GLU A 92 -11.35 29.04 -4.04
N ASN A 93 -12.08 28.63 -5.07
CA ASN A 93 -13.41 28.05 -4.89
C ASN A 93 -13.30 26.62 -4.35
N ASP A 94 -13.81 26.40 -3.14
CA ASP A 94 -13.85 25.09 -2.48
C ASP A 94 -14.54 24.02 -3.33
N MET A 95 -15.59 24.37 -4.08
CA MET A 95 -16.25 23.41 -4.98
C MET A 95 -15.32 22.95 -6.10
N LEU A 96 -14.45 23.85 -6.59
CA LEU A 96 -13.46 23.49 -7.60
C LEU A 96 -12.39 22.57 -7.01
N ARG A 97 -12.01 22.77 -5.74
CA ARG A 97 -11.08 21.88 -5.03
C ARG A 97 -11.67 20.50 -4.91
N GLU A 98 -12.93 20.41 -4.51
CA GLU A 98 -13.63 19.15 -4.30
C GLU A 98 -13.74 18.33 -5.59
N VAL A 99 -14.20 18.91 -6.70
CA VAL A 99 -14.33 18.19 -7.98
C VAL A 99 -12.99 17.76 -8.59
N ASN A 100 -11.91 18.43 -8.23
CA ASN A 100 -10.55 18.08 -8.66
C ASN A 100 -9.81 17.20 -7.65
N THR A 101 -10.44 16.84 -6.53
CA THR A 101 -9.87 15.93 -5.54
C THR A 101 -10.13 14.49 -5.99
N LEU A 102 -9.07 13.82 -6.43
CA LEU A 102 -9.16 12.42 -6.86
C LEU A 102 -8.86 11.50 -5.67
N ARG A 103 -9.90 10.91 -5.08
CA ARG A 103 -9.78 9.96 -3.98
C ARG A 103 -9.37 8.60 -4.54
N ALA A 104 -8.07 8.28 -4.52
CA ALA A 104 -7.49 7.24 -5.38
C ALA A 104 -6.64 6.19 -4.62
N ILE A 105 -6.57 4.98 -5.21
CA ILE A 105 -5.66 3.91 -4.80
C ILE A 105 -4.58 3.77 -5.86
N ASN A 106 -3.30 4.00 -5.50
CA ASN A 106 -2.16 4.04 -6.42
C ASN A 106 -2.39 4.99 -7.63
N GLY A 107 -3.09 6.11 -7.42
CA GLY A 107 -3.42 7.08 -8.47
C GLY A 107 -4.52 6.62 -9.44
N ARG A 108 -5.28 5.57 -9.10
CA ARG A 108 -6.43 5.08 -9.89
C ARG A 108 -7.71 5.20 -9.07
N VAL A 109 -8.78 5.58 -9.77
CA VAL A 109 -10.13 5.80 -9.22
C VAL A 109 -11.14 4.84 -9.85
N PHE A 110 -12.32 4.72 -9.23
CA PHE A 110 -13.49 3.96 -9.71
C PHE A 110 -13.22 2.50 -10.09
N GLY A 111 -12.29 1.84 -9.41
CA GLY A 111 -12.00 0.42 -9.65
C GLY A 111 -11.20 0.14 -10.91
N ASN A 112 -10.53 1.15 -11.49
CA ASN A 112 -9.68 1.01 -12.67
C ASN A 112 -8.31 0.37 -12.38
N ILE A 113 -8.01 0.07 -11.11
CA ILE A 113 -6.81 -0.66 -10.72
C ILE A 113 -7.05 -2.16 -10.79
N GLY A 114 -6.11 -2.87 -11.42
CA GLY A 114 -6.07 -4.33 -11.48
C GLY A 114 -4.72 -4.87 -10.99
N GLY A 115 -4.55 -6.19 -11.07
CA GLY A 115 -3.32 -6.88 -10.67
C GLY A 115 -3.32 -7.44 -9.25
N PHE A 116 -4.44 -7.27 -8.52
CA PHE A 116 -4.63 -7.90 -7.22
C PHE A 116 -5.19 -9.32 -7.37
N ASP A 117 -4.40 -10.20 -7.97
CA ASP A 117 -4.77 -11.59 -8.21
C ASP A 117 -4.06 -12.51 -7.22
N MET A 118 -4.80 -13.33 -6.49
CA MET A 118 -4.26 -14.28 -5.51
C MET A 118 -5.00 -15.61 -5.56
N CYS A 119 -4.36 -16.66 -5.02
CA CYS A 119 -4.99 -17.96 -4.87
C CYS A 119 -5.51 -18.14 -3.44
N VAL A 120 -6.57 -18.93 -3.28
CA VAL A 120 -6.98 -19.44 -1.96
C VAL A 120 -5.77 -20.05 -1.24
N ARG A 121 -5.58 -19.67 0.03
CA ARG A 121 -4.46 -20.07 0.92
C ARG A 121 -3.07 -19.52 0.53
N ASP A 122 -2.98 -18.55 -0.38
CA ASP A 122 -1.75 -17.76 -0.52
C ASP A 122 -1.45 -16.99 0.77
N ARG A 123 -0.18 -16.63 0.98
CA ARG A 123 0.20 -15.69 2.04
C ARG A 123 0.37 -14.34 1.38
N VAL A 124 -0.52 -13.42 1.69
CA VAL A 124 -0.55 -12.11 1.05
C VAL A 124 -0.18 -11.06 2.08
N SER A 125 0.81 -10.24 1.76
CA SER A 125 1.19 -9.07 2.55
C SER A 125 0.70 -7.82 1.83
N TRP A 126 -0.17 -7.07 2.47
CA TRP A 126 -0.64 -5.78 1.98
C TRP A 126 0.11 -4.68 2.71
N HIS A 127 0.92 -3.94 1.98
CA HIS A 127 1.65 -2.77 2.46
C HIS A 127 0.84 -1.52 2.12
N VAL A 128 0.17 -0.96 3.13
CA VAL A 128 -0.67 0.22 3.00
C VAL A 128 0.15 1.44 3.41
N LEU A 129 0.19 2.44 2.55
CA LEU A 129 0.81 3.74 2.78
C LEU A 129 -0.28 4.81 2.74
N GLY A 130 -0.40 5.58 3.82
CA GLY A 130 -1.20 6.79 3.87
C GLY A 130 -0.37 8.00 3.47
N PHE A 131 -0.87 8.80 2.54
CA PHE A 131 -0.24 10.06 2.14
C PHE A 131 -1.32 11.13 1.94
N GLY A 132 -0.97 12.41 2.07
CA GLY A 132 -1.93 13.50 2.00
C GLY A 132 -1.70 14.58 3.04
N GLU A 133 -2.75 15.34 3.35
CA GLU A 133 -2.76 16.44 4.31
C GLU A 133 -3.12 15.96 5.73
N ARG A 134 -2.98 16.82 6.74
CA ARG A 134 -3.02 16.48 8.18
C ARG A 134 -4.21 15.61 8.62
N PHE A 135 -5.38 15.74 7.98
CA PHE A 135 -6.60 15.03 8.35
C PHE A 135 -7.00 13.92 7.36
N ASP A 136 -6.15 13.58 6.40
CA ASP A 136 -6.39 12.52 5.42
C ASP A 136 -6.01 11.14 5.96
N TYR A 137 -6.78 10.64 6.93
CA TYR A 137 -6.64 9.25 7.36
C TYR A 137 -7.41 8.32 6.41
N GLN A 138 -6.81 7.18 6.09
CA GLN A 138 -7.40 6.18 5.19
C GLN A 138 -7.53 4.85 5.93
N ASN A 139 -8.63 4.15 5.73
CA ASN A 139 -8.89 2.86 6.34
C ASN A 139 -9.34 1.84 5.29
N PRO A 140 -8.41 1.17 4.57
CA PRO A 140 -8.78 0.12 3.63
C PRO A 140 -9.55 -1.00 4.30
N VAL A 141 -10.70 -1.32 3.72
CA VAL A 141 -11.55 -2.45 4.06
C VAL A 141 -11.43 -3.50 2.96
N PHE A 142 -11.13 -4.74 3.37
CA PHE A 142 -11.04 -5.89 2.46
C PHE A 142 -12.32 -6.72 2.57
N GLU A 143 -13.22 -6.62 1.59
CA GLU A 143 -14.49 -7.33 1.70
C GLU A 143 -14.34 -8.85 1.59
N GLY A 144 -15.08 -9.58 2.43
CA GLY A 144 -15.16 -11.03 2.36
C GLY A 144 -13.91 -11.78 2.80
N ASN A 145 -12.86 -11.09 3.25
CA ASN A 145 -11.66 -11.69 3.82
C ASN A 145 -11.18 -10.88 5.02
N ASN A 146 -10.66 -11.56 6.03
CA ASN A 146 -10.12 -10.90 7.20
C ASN A 146 -8.61 -10.69 7.04
N VAL A 147 -8.08 -9.63 7.64
CA VAL A 147 -6.64 -9.36 7.67
C VAL A 147 -6.10 -9.47 9.09
N GLN A 148 -4.81 -9.75 9.21
CA GLN A 148 -4.10 -9.83 10.47
C GLN A 148 -3.14 -8.66 10.58
N TYR A 149 -3.26 -7.91 11.66
CA TYR A 149 -2.40 -6.79 12.02
C TYR A 149 -1.87 -7.01 13.43
N ASP A 150 -0.54 -7.03 13.58
CA ASP A 150 0.14 -7.27 14.86
C ASP A 150 -0.40 -8.48 15.66
N GLY A 151 -0.59 -9.60 14.94
CA GLY A 151 -1.11 -10.85 15.52
C GLY A 151 -2.63 -10.90 15.75
N ARG A 152 -3.36 -9.79 15.56
CA ARG A 152 -4.81 -9.71 15.77
C ARG A 152 -5.56 -9.73 14.44
N MET A 153 -6.71 -10.39 14.41
CA MET A 153 -7.61 -10.33 13.26
C MET A 153 -8.37 -9.00 13.31
N VAL A 154 -8.32 -8.25 12.22
CA VAL A 154 -8.97 -6.97 12.03
C VAL A 154 -9.60 -6.91 10.64
N ASP A 155 -10.66 -6.13 10.48
CA ASP A 155 -11.34 -5.97 9.19
C ASP A 155 -10.73 -4.84 8.36
N HIS A 156 -10.09 -3.87 9.02
CA HIS A 156 -9.42 -2.73 8.42
C HIS A 156 -8.21 -2.30 9.25
N VAL A 157 -7.32 -1.53 8.62
CA VAL A 157 -6.19 -0.86 9.29
C VAL A 157 -6.24 0.62 8.95
N THR A 158 -6.04 1.50 9.92
CA THR A 158 -5.99 2.94 9.66
C THR A 158 -4.56 3.38 9.39
N VAL A 159 -4.36 4.13 8.31
CA VAL A 159 -3.12 4.82 7.98
C VAL A 159 -3.34 6.33 8.00
N TYR A 160 -2.38 7.04 8.54
CA TYR A 160 -2.30 8.50 8.55
C TYR A 160 -1.27 8.97 7.51
N PRO A 161 -1.30 10.26 7.12
CA PRO A 161 -0.31 10.82 6.21
C PRO A 161 1.13 10.58 6.69
N GLY A 162 1.97 10.04 5.81
CA GLY A 162 3.37 9.73 6.11
C GLY A 162 3.58 8.45 6.91
N THR A 163 2.52 7.69 7.21
CA THR A 163 2.62 6.40 7.91
C THR A 163 2.36 5.25 6.97
N SER A 164 2.98 4.10 7.26
CA SER A 164 2.72 2.85 6.55
C SER A 164 2.42 1.73 7.53
N GLN A 165 1.56 0.82 7.10
CA GLN A 165 1.16 -0.36 7.85
C GLN A 165 1.23 -1.58 6.94
N THR A 166 1.61 -2.72 7.50
CA THR A 166 1.60 -3.99 6.76
C THR A 166 0.63 -4.93 7.43
N VAL A 167 -0.32 -5.45 6.65
CA VAL A 167 -1.30 -6.44 7.11
C VAL A 167 -1.13 -7.74 6.34
N LEU A 168 -1.31 -8.86 7.04
CA LEU A 168 -1.18 -10.19 6.48
C LEU A 168 -2.57 -10.76 6.20
N MET A 169 -2.76 -11.38 5.05
CA MET A 169 -4.00 -11.99 4.63
C MET A 169 -3.75 -13.43 4.16
N ILE A 170 -4.63 -14.34 4.55
CA ILE A 170 -4.72 -15.69 3.99
C ILE A 170 -6.14 -15.83 3.45
N PRO A 171 -6.35 -15.64 2.13
CA PRO A 171 -7.69 -15.66 1.57
C PRO A 171 -8.26 -17.07 1.58
N ASP A 172 -9.50 -17.20 2.06
CA ASP A 172 -10.23 -18.47 2.17
C ASP A 172 -11.47 -18.51 1.27
N ASN A 173 -11.99 -17.34 0.88
CA ASN A 173 -13.20 -17.22 0.09
C ASN A 173 -12.90 -16.88 -1.40
N PRO A 174 -13.09 -17.83 -2.34
CA PRO A 174 -12.86 -17.58 -3.76
C PRO A 174 -13.94 -16.66 -4.33
N GLY A 175 -13.53 -15.70 -5.17
CA GLY A 175 -14.44 -14.70 -5.73
C GLY A 175 -13.74 -13.42 -6.15
N LYS A 176 -14.56 -12.46 -6.60
CA LYS A 176 -14.12 -11.08 -6.84
C LYS A 176 -14.62 -10.24 -5.68
N TRP A 177 -13.70 -9.59 -4.99
CA TRP A 177 -13.97 -8.85 -3.76
C TRP A 177 -13.63 -7.37 -3.94
N LEU A 178 -14.34 -6.52 -3.19
CA LEU A 178 -14.09 -5.09 -3.19
C LEU A 178 -13.03 -4.75 -2.13
N LEU A 179 -12.10 -3.88 -2.51
CA LEU A 179 -11.21 -3.17 -1.62
C LEU A 179 -11.61 -1.69 -1.70
N HIS A 180 -12.01 -1.09 -0.59
CA HIS A 180 -12.49 0.29 -0.57
C HIS A 180 -12.00 1.03 0.67
N ALA A 181 -12.02 2.36 0.62
CA ALA A 181 -11.86 3.18 1.82
C ALA A 181 -13.09 3.05 2.71
N GLY A 182 -12.91 3.00 4.03
CA GLY A 182 -14.03 2.88 4.97
C GLY A 182 -14.82 4.17 5.16
N GLN A 183 -14.31 5.34 4.73
CA GLN A 183 -15.12 6.55 4.66
C GLN A 183 -16.04 6.50 3.44
N LEU A 184 -17.34 6.75 3.67
CA LEU A 184 -18.36 6.71 2.63
C LEU A 184 -18.05 7.68 1.48
N GLU A 185 -17.63 8.91 1.80
CA GLU A 185 -17.26 9.92 0.79
C GLU A 185 -16.10 9.46 -0.10
N SER A 186 -15.01 8.97 0.51
CA SER A 186 -13.89 8.38 -0.24
C SER A 186 -14.30 7.21 -1.10
N GLN A 187 -15.21 6.37 -0.61
CA GLN A 187 -15.75 5.26 -1.37
C GLN A 187 -16.62 5.72 -2.55
N THR A 188 -17.53 6.67 -2.34
CA THR A 188 -18.43 7.19 -3.39
C THR A 188 -17.67 7.93 -4.47
N ASP A 189 -16.58 8.60 -4.11
CA ASP A 189 -15.79 9.42 -5.03
C ASP A 189 -14.68 8.63 -5.72
N GLY A 190 -14.69 7.30 -5.54
CA GLY A 190 -13.96 6.38 -6.39
C GLY A 190 -12.71 5.76 -5.77
N MET A 191 -12.47 5.89 -4.45
CA MET A 191 -11.39 5.19 -3.76
C MET A 191 -11.76 3.71 -3.52
N VAL A 192 -11.90 2.99 -4.64
CA VAL A 192 -12.33 1.60 -4.72
C VAL A 192 -11.47 0.84 -5.71
N ALA A 193 -11.24 -0.43 -5.41
CA ALA A 193 -10.45 -1.38 -6.17
C ALA A 193 -11.11 -2.78 -6.09
N ARG A 194 -10.75 -3.67 -7.01
CA ARG A 194 -11.18 -5.07 -6.95
C ARG A 194 -9.97 -5.99 -6.86
N TYR A 195 -10.10 -7.04 -6.08
CA TYR A 195 -9.13 -8.12 -6.04
C TYR A 195 -9.80 -9.46 -6.29
N ASN A 196 -9.06 -10.38 -6.91
CA ASN A 196 -9.57 -11.67 -7.34
C ASN A 196 -8.88 -12.78 -6.55
N VAL A 197 -9.69 -13.66 -5.97
CA VAL A 197 -9.24 -14.86 -5.27
C VAL A 197 -9.66 -16.08 -6.10
N TYR A 198 -8.67 -16.76 -6.67
CA TYR A 198 -8.89 -17.94 -7.51
C TYR A 198 -8.68 -19.25 -6.75
N THR A 199 -9.42 -20.28 -7.14
CA THR A 199 -9.15 -21.67 -6.76
C THR A 199 -8.03 -22.23 -7.64
N CYS A 200 -6.78 -22.00 -7.24
CA CYS A 200 -5.65 -22.52 -8.00
C CYS A 200 -5.47 -24.03 -7.72
N ASN A 201 -5.36 -24.84 -8.79
CA ASN A 201 -5.07 -26.29 -8.72
C ASN A 201 -3.63 -26.55 -8.26
N ARG A 202 -3.30 -26.13 -7.05
CA ARG A 202 -2.05 -26.49 -6.40
C ARG A 202 -2.26 -27.81 -5.68
N PRO A 203 -1.34 -28.78 -5.81
CA PRO A 203 -1.40 -29.97 -4.98
C PRO A 203 -1.38 -29.47 -3.54
N LEU A 204 -2.47 -29.73 -2.82
CA LEU A 204 -2.56 -29.47 -1.40
C LEU A 204 -1.31 -30.07 -0.78
N SER A 205 -0.44 -29.21 -0.28
CA SER A 205 0.61 -29.64 0.63
C SER A 205 -0.09 -29.97 1.93
N VAL A 206 -0.74 -31.12 1.93
CA VAL A 206 -1.11 -31.86 3.14
C VAL A 206 0.20 -32.43 3.72
N SER A 207 1.22 -31.59 3.91
CA SER A 207 2.33 -31.94 4.83
C SER A 207 1.92 -31.65 6.27
N ARG A 208 0.78 -30.97 6.46
CA ARG A 208 -0.09 -31.05 7.61
C ARG A 208 -1.50 -30.77 7.08
N PRO A 209 -2.53 -31.62 7.29
CA PRO A 209 -3.84 -31.02 7.45
C PRO A 209 -3.64 -29.93 8.49
N LEU A 210 -4.18 -28.73 8.28
CA LEU A 210 -4.36 -27.85 9.42
C LEU A 210 -5.21 -28.70 10.34
N SER A 211 -4.57 -29.35 11.32
CA SER A 211 -5.20 -29.96 12.47
C SER A 211 -5.64 -28.77 13.33
N VAL A 212 -6.45 -27.89 12.73
CA VAL A 212 -7.71 -27.59 13.35
C VAL A 212 -8.39 -28.94 13.22
N PRO A 213 -8.37 -29.78 14.26
CA PRO A 213 -9.11 -31.02 14.17
C PRO A 213 -10.53 -30.62 13.76
N VAL A 214 -11.14 -31.38 12.85
CA VAL A 214 -12.54 -31.15 12.45
C VAL A 214 -13.44 -31.13 13.71
N SER A 215 -12.95 -31.61 14.85
CA SER A 215 -13.49 -31.41 16.19
C SER A 215 -13.57 -29.96 16.71
N VAL A 216 -12.91 -28.96 16.14
CA VAL A 216 -13.18 -27.55 16.51
C VAL A 216 -14.57 -27.11 16.01
N PHE A 217 -15.10 -27.78 14.99
CA PHE A 217 -16.50 -27.65 14.57
C PHE A 217 -17.38 -28.78 15.13
N GLU A 218 -17.02 -29.45 16.24
CA GLU A 218 -17.86 -30.48 16.88
C GLU A 218 -19.22 -29.94 17.34
N LYS A 219 -19.34 -28.63 17.54
CA LYS A 219 -20.61 -27.96 17.84
C LYS A 219 -20.75 -26.69 17.01
N THR A 220 -21.16 -26.87 15.76
CA THR A 220 -21.69 -25.75 14.97
C THR A 220 -23.00 -25.29 15.61
N VAL A 221 -22.94 -24.24 16.43
CA VAL A 221 -24.13 -23.64 17.03
C VAL A 221 -24.81 -22.76 15.99
N ILE A 222 -25.97 -23.19 15.50
CA ILE A 222 -26.79 -22.38 14.60
C ILE A 222 -27.43 -21.26 15.43
N ARG A 223 -27.12 -20.01 15.10
CA ARG A 223 -27.74 -18.82 15.70
C ARG A 223 -28.74 -18.23 14.70
N ARG A 224 -30.03 -18.22 15.04
CA ARG A 224 -31.09 -17.67 14.21
C ARG A 224 -31.52 -16.31 14.77
N TYR A 225 -31.51 -15.29 13.91
CA TYR A 225 -31.95 -13.94 14.22
C TYR A 225 -33.10 -13.56 13.30
N TYR A 226 -34.05 -12.78 13.80
CA TYR A 226 -35.12 -12.16 13.02
C TYR A 226 -34.94 -10.65 13.12
N ILE A 227 -34.58 -10.01 12.02
CA ILE A 227 -34.22 -8.59 11.96
C ILE A 227 -35.13 -7.94 10.91
N ALA A 228 -35.69 -6.77 11.23
CA ALA A 228 -36.52 -5.97 10.33
C ALA A 228 -36.05 -4.51 10.36
N ALA A 229 -36.08 -3.84 9.20
CA ALA A 229 -35.90 -2.40 9.12
C ALA A 229 -37.27 -1.72 9.32
N VAL A 230 -37.36 -0.78 10.25
CA VAL A 230 -38.59 -0.07 10.60
C VAL A 230 -38.29 1.41 10.73
N ASP A 231 -39.11 2.24 10.10
CA ASP A 231 -39.00 3.68 10.21
C ASP A 231 -39.45 4.14 11.61
N VAL A 232 -38.60 4.90 12.29
CA VAL A 232 -38.87 5.44 13.62
C VAL A 232 -38.43 6.90 13.69
N ILE A 233 -39.20 7.72 14.40
CA ILE A 233 -38.76 9.07 14.76
C ILE A 233 -37.72 8.92 15.87
N TRP A 234 -36.47 9.26 15.55
CA TRP A 234 -35.37 9.18 16.50
C TRP A 234 -35.06 10.56 17.09
N ASP A 235 -35.30 10.73 18.39
CA ASP A 235 -34.90 11.94 19.14
C ASP A 235 -33.52 11.71 19.76
N TYR A 236 -32.51 12.43 19.27
CA TYR A 236 -31.14 12.35 19.78
C TYR A 236 -31.00 12.84 21.22
N ALA A 237 -31.86 13.76 21.67
CA ALA A 237 -31.82 14.33 23.01
C ALA A 237 -33.22 14.41 23.63
N PRO A 238 -33.81 13.27 24.02
CA PRO A 238 -35.20 13.22 24.51
C PRO A 238 -35.47 14.14 25.71
N ARG A 239 -34.45 14.36 26.55
CA ARG A 239 -34.57 15.20 27.75
C ARG A 239 -34.46 16.69 27.44
N LYS A 240 -33.90 17.08 26.29
CA LYS A 240 -33.58 18.48 25.93
C LYS A 240 -32.62 19.16 26.92
N ILE A 241 -31.83 18.38 27.64
CA ILE A 241 -30.85 18.87 28.61
C ILE A 241 -29.48 18.37 28.19
N ASN A 242 -28.48 19.23 28.25
CA ASN A 242 -27.09 18.82 28.15
C ASN A 242 -26.74 18.04 29.42
N ILE A 243 -26.41 16.76 29.28
CA ILE A 243 -26.11 15.88 30.42
C ILE A 243 -24.83 16.27 31.18
N VAL A 244 -23.96 17.07 30.57
CA VAL A 244 -22.68 17.51 31.16
C VAL A 244 -22.89 18.80 31.95
N THR A 245 -23.52 19.80 31.34
CA THR A 245 -23.70 21.13 31.96
C THR A 245 -25.00 21.24 32.77
N MET A 246 -25.91 20.26 32.64
CA MET A 246 -27.29 20.31 33.15
C MET A 246 -28.12 21.50 32.66
N GLY A 247 -27.64 22.21 31.62
CA GLY A 247 -28.36 23.30 30.97
C GLY A 247 -29.37 22.80 29.93
N ASP A 248 -30.41 23.59 29.66
CA ASP A 248 -31.36 23.33 28.58
C ASP A 248 -30.65 23.46 27.23
N LEU A 249 -30.80 22.48 26.33
CA LEU A 249 -30.22 22.49 24.98
C LEU A 249 -30.85 23.56 24.07
N ARG A 250 -31.96 24.16 24.50
CA ARG A 250 -32.70 25.17 23.76
C ARG A 250 -32.44 26.58 24.27
N ASP A 251 -31.70 26.73 25.36
CA ASP A 251 -31.39 28.05 25.89
C ASP A 251 -30.34 28.70 24.98
N PRO A 252 -30.65 29.83 24.32
CA PRO A 252 -29.68 30.55 23.50
C PRO A 252 -28.55 31.19 24.31
N ASN A 253 -28.64 31.20 25.66
CA ASN A 253 -27.68 31.83 26.55
C ASN A 253 -26.74 30.82 27.25
N THR A 254 -26.86 29.52 26.98
CA THR A 254 -25.90 28.49 27.45
C THR A 254 -24.72 28.27 26.51
#